data_AF-A0A6G1FQH8-F1
#
_entry.id   AF-A0A6G1FQH8-F1
#
_cell.length_a   1.000
_cell.length_b   1.000
_cell.length_c   1.000
_cell.angle_alpha   90.00
_cell.angle_beta   90.00
_cell.angle_gamma   90.00
#
_symmetry.space_group_name_H-M   'P 1'
#
loop_
_entity.id
_entity.type
_entity.pdbx_description
1 polymer ?
#
loop_
_entity_poly.entity_id
_entity_poly.type
_entity_poly.pdbx_seq_one_letter_code
_entity_poly.pdbx_strand_id
1 'polypeptide(L)'
;MGLGRFSFTLGAAKNWAFIMTSSGYIGLTPKWTQIGDQVCVLPGCCVPVVLRYAEGCYSLVGECFVLGLMDGEMLDSSDWEAQLRDFDI
;
A
#
# COMPACT_ATOMS: atom_id res chain seq x y z
N MET A 1 -9.40 3.61 30.93
CA MET A 1 -10.38 3.74 29.83
C MET A 1 -9.73 4.63 28.77
N GLY A 2 -9.00 4.04 27.82
CA GLY A 2 -8.17 4.78 26.88
C GLY A 2 -9.00 5.30 25.71
N LEU A 3 -9.03 6.62 25.53
CA LEU A 3 -9.56 7.24 24.31
C LEU A 3 -8.49 7.11 23.22
N GLY A 4 -8.72 6.24 22.25
CA GLY A 4 -7.92 6.18 21.02
C GLY A 4 -8.38 7.27 20.05
N ARG A 5 -7.43 8.04 19.52
CA ARG A 5 -7.68 8.93 18.36
C ARG A 5 -7.37 8.14 17.10
N PHE A 6 -8.25 8.24 16.10
CA PHE A 6 -7.92 7.76 14.77
C PHE A 6 -6.83 8.66 14.18
N SER A 7 -5.68 8.09 13.82
CA SER A 7 -4.63 8.80 13.05
C SER A 7 -5.08 9.05 11.61
N PHE A 8 -6.00 8.23 11.08
CA PHE A 8 -6.56 8.35 9.75
C PHE A 8 -8.01 7.84 9.72
N THR A 9 -8.86 8.45 8.90
CA THR A 9 -10.23 7.98 8.65
C THR A 9 -10.38 7.56 7.20
N LEU A 10 -10.75 6.30 6.95
CA LEU A 10 -11.01 5.80 5.60
C LEU A 10 -12.46 6.11 5.23
N GLY A 11 -12.68 7.23 4.52
CA GLY A 11 -14.00 7.64 4.05
C GLY A 11 -14.63 6.57 3.15
N ALA A 12 -15.91 6.26 3.38
CA ALA A 12 -16.73 5.21 2.76
C ALA A 12 -16.09 4.45 1.59
N ALA A 13 -15.89 3.14 1.77
CA ALA A 13 -15.24 2.18 0.86
C ALA A 13 -15.76 2.09 -0.60
N LYS A 14 -16.63 3.01 -1.05
CA LYS A 14 -17.17 3.09 -2.42
C LYS A 14 -16.11 3.07 -3.52
N ASN A 15 -14.88 3.48 -3.21
CA ASN A 15 -13.76 3.51 -4.14
C ASN A 15 -12.55 2.67 -3.70
N TRP A 16 -12.73 1.81 -2.68
CA TRP A 16 -11.64 0.98 -2.16
C TRP A 16 -11.93 -0.50 -2.43
N ALA A 17 -10.90 -1.26 -2.80
CA ALA A 17 -10.91 -2.71 -2.88
C ALA A 17 -10.12 -3.28 -1.70
N PHE A 18 -10.63 -4.35 -1.10
CA PHE A 18 -9.85 -5.15 -0.16
C PHE A 18 -8.88 -6.03 -0.95
N ILE A 19 -7.63 -6.07 -0.50
CA ILE A 19 -6.59 -6.89 -1.11
C ILE A 19 -5.96 -7.82 -0.09
N MET A 20 -5.44 -8.93 -0.60
CA MET A 20 -4.48 -9.77 0.09
C MET A 20 -3.38 -10.09 -0.91
N THR A 21 -2.15 -9.70 -0.57
CA THR A 21 -0.97 -9.98 -1.40
C THR A 21 -0.59 -11.45 -1.30
N SER A 22 0.17 -11.96 -2.28
CA SER A 22 0.75 -13.32 -2.25
C SER A 22 1.58 -13.60 -0.98
N SER A 23 2.18 -12.57 -0.39
CA SER A 23 2.97 -12.64 0.84
C SER A 23 2.13 -12.54 2.12
N GLY A 24 0.80 -12.54 2.02
CA GLY A 24 -0.12 -12.56 3.17
C GLY A 24 -0.43 -11.20 3.78
N TYR A 25 0.07 -10.10 3.22
CA TYR A 25 -0.28 -8.74 3.66
C TYR A 25 -1.70 -8.40 3.24
N ILE A 26 -2.42 -7.72 4.14
CA ILE A 26 -3.80 -7.30 3.93
C ILE A 26 -3.86 -5.78 3.81
N GLY A 27 -4.67 -5.29 2.89
CA GLY A 27 -4.78 -3.86 2.65
C GLY A 27 -6.08 -3.44 1.98
N LEU A 28 -6.16 -2.13 1.77
CA LEU A 28 -7.20 -1.47 1.02
C LEU A 28 -6.53 -0.62 -0.07
N THR A 29 -6.95 -0.78 -1.32
CA THR A 29 -6.40 -0.10 -2.49
C THR A 29 -7.52 0.59 -3.28
N PRO A 30 -7.23 1.39 -4.33
CA PRO A 30 -8.28 1.88 -5.20
C PRO A 30 -9.07 0.74 -5.86
N LYS A 31 -10.38 0.90 -6.06
CA LYS A 31 -11.25 -0.15 -6.63
C LYS A 31 -10.89 -0.63 -8.04
N TRP A 32 -10.07 0.13 -8.76
CA TRP A 32 -9.59 -0.19 -10.12
C TRP A 32 -8.20 -0.82 -10.11
N THR A 33 -7.69 -1.19 -8.94
CA THR A 33 -6.54 -2.07 -8.76
C THR A 33 -6.84 -3.43 -9.41
N GLN A 34 -5.84 -4.02 -10.04
CA GLN A 34 -5.94 -5.26 -10.79
C GLN A 34 -4.87 -6.24 -10.36
N ILE A 35 -5.08 -7.52 -10.69
CA ILE A 35 -4.07 -8.55 -10.47
C ILE A 35 -2.81 -8.19 -11.26
N GLY A 36 -1.66 -8.24 -10.60
CA GLY A 36 -0.36 -7.83 -11.16
C GLY A 36 -0.01 -6.34 -10.99
N ASP A 37 -0.88 -5.53 -10.37
CA ASP A 37 -0.45 -4.25 -9.82
C ASP A 37 0.48 -4.47 -8.61
N GLN A 38 1.37 -3.52 -8.34
CA GLN A 38 2.39 -3.63 -7.28
C GLN A 38 2.19 -2.55 -6.21
N VAL A 39 2.28 -2.93 -4.93
CA VAL A 39 2.36 -1.97 -3.82
C VAL A 39 3.79 -1.47 -3.68
N CYS A 40 3.99 -0.16 -3.53
CA CYS A 40 5.30 0.44 -3.40
C CYS A 40 5.30 1.53 -2.31
N VAL A 41 6.36 1.58 -1.51
CA VAL A 41 6.65 2.70 -0.61
C VAL A 41 7.68 3.59 -1.29
N LEU A 42 7.22 4.73 -1.79
CA LEU A 42 8.09 5.68 -2.49
C LEU A 42 8.82 6.57 -1.47
N PRO A 43 10.14 6.80 -1.62
CA PRO A 43 10.87 7.75 -0.79
C PRO A 43 10.22 9.13 -0.81
N GLY A 44 9.93 9.68 0.38
CA GLY A 44 9.27 10.99 0.53
C GLY A 44 7.74 10.96 0.48
N CYS A 45 7.11 9.82 0.18
CA CYS A 45 5.68 9.62 0.37
C CYS A 45 5.38 9.18 1.81
N CYS A 46 4.32 9.74 2.40
CA CYS A 46 3.87 9.35 3.75
C CYS A 46 2.95 8.12 3.77
N VAL A 47 2.58 7.60 2.58
CA VAL A 47 1.70 6.44 2.41
C VAL A 47 2.22 5.52 1.29
N PRO A 48 1.95 4.21 1.36
CA PRO A 48 2.14 3.31 0.23
C PRO A 48 1.26 3.68 -0.97
N VAL A 49 1.72 3.35 -2.17
CA VAL A 49 0.99 3.56 -3.42
C VAL A 49 0.90 2.27 -4.22
N VAL A 50 -0.09 2.18 -5.09
CA VAL A 50 -0.23 1.11 -6.09
C VAL A 50 0.33 1.62 -7.42
N LEU A 51 1.23 0.86 -8.02
CA LEU A 51 1.83 1.10 -9.32
C LEU A 51 1.43 0.00 -10.29
N ARG A 52 1.22 0.38 -11.56
CA ARG A 52 0.98 -0.56 -12.66
C ARG A 52 2.11 -0.46 -13.67
N TYR A 53 2.75 -1.60 -13.96
CA TYR A 53 3.76 -1.69 -15.01
C TYR A 53 3.11 -1.98 -16.36
N ALA A 54 3.38 -1.15 -17.36
CA ALA A 54 2.95 -1.36 -18.73
C ALA A 54 3.95 -0.71 -19.70
N GLU A 55 4.25 -1.40 -20.81
CA GLU A 55 5.06 -0.83 -21.91
C GLU A 55 6.42 -0.22 -21.49
N GLY A 56 7.07 -0.77 -20.46
CA GLY A 56 8.37 -0.28 -19.99
C GLY A 56 8.31 0.87 -18.98
N CYS A 57 7.12 1.27 -18.52
CA CYS A 57 6.96 2.33 -17.53
C CYS A 57 5.97 1.95 -16.41
N TYR A 58 6.09 2.64 -15.28
CA TYR A 58 5.15 2.53 -14.17
C TYR A 58 4.19 3.72 -14.17
N SER A 59 2.90 3.44 -14.04
CA SER A 59 1.85 4.43 -13.83
C SER A 59 1.31 4.35 -12.41
N LEU A 60 1.06 5.50 -11.78
CA LEU A 60 0.42 5.58 -10.47
C LEU A 60 -1.07 5.23 -10.58
N VAL A 61 -1.49 4.17 -9.87
CA VAL A 61 -2.89 3.74 -9.77
C VAL A 61 -3.62 4.50 -8.66
N GLY A 62 -2.93 4.74 -7.54
CA GLY A 62 -3.41 5.56 -6.42
C GLY A 62 -2.76 5.20 -5.09
N GLU A 63 -3.11 5.94 -4.04
CA GLU A 63 -2.69 5.67 -2.66
C GLU A 63 -3.38 4.41 -2.10
N CYS A 64 -2.72 3.72 -1.19
CA CYS A 64 -3.28 2.54 -0.53
C CYS A 64 -2.91 2.47 0.95
N PHE A 65 -3.70 1.66 1.66
CA PHE A 65 -3.46 1.26 3.04
C PHE A 65 -3.03 -0.20 3.02
N VAL A 66 -1.88 -0.54 3.59
CA VAL A 66 -1.50 -1.93 3.82
C VAL A 66 -1.07 -2.06 5.27
N LEU A 67 -1.67 -3.03 5.97
CA LEU A 67 -1.36 -3.29 7.36
C LEU A 67 0.12 -3.70 7.49
N GLY A 68 0.86 -3.07 8.41
CA GLY A 68 2.30 -3.30 8.57
C GLY A 68 3.20 -2.45 7.67
N LEU A 69 2.65 -1.70 6.70
CA LEU A 69 3.42 -0.84 5.79
C LEU A 69 3.23 0.66 6.08
N MET A 70 2.42 1.02 7.07
CA MET A 70 2.17 2.41 7.47
C MET A 70 2.90 2.74 8.78
N ASP A 71 3.00 4.04 9.08
CA ASP A 71 3.59 4.57 10.33
C ASP A 71 5.03 4.13 10.63
N GLY A 72 5.80 3.81 9.58
CA GLY A 72 7.18 3.38 9.74
C GLY A 72 7.35 1.98 10.33
N GLU A 73 6.29 1.16 10.39
CA GLU A 73 6.36 -0.22 10.88
C GLU A 73 7.30 -1.12 10.03
N MET A 74 7.60 -0.71 8.79
CA MET A 74 8.64 -1.34 7.96
C MET A 74 10.08 -0.89 8.28
N LEU A 75 10.26 0.26 8.95
CA LEU A 75 11.58 0.86 9.21
C LEU A 75 12.35 0.15 10.32
N ASP A 76 11.71 -0.74 11.09
CA ASP A 76 12.37 -1.60 12.09
C ASP A 76 12.98 -2.88 11.49
N SER A 77 12.77 -3.13 10.19
CA SER A 77 13.62 -4.07 9.45
C SER A 77 14.81 -3.31 8.88
N SER A 78 16.03 -3.71 9.22
CA SER A 78 17.32 -3.10 8.87
C SER A 78 17.64 -3.03 7.36
N ASP A 79 16.65 -3.23 6.49
CA ASP A 79 16.75 -3.33 5.05
C ASP A 79 16.06 -2.11 4.42
N TRP A 80 16.72 -0.95 4.49
CA TRP A 80 16.27 0.34 3.94
C TRP A 80 16.48 0.48 2.43
N GLU A 81 16.91 -0.58 1.73
CA GLU A 81 16.76 -0.59 0.28
C GLU A 81 15.27 -0.47 0.00
N ALA A 82 14.88 0.47 -0.85
CA ALA A 82 13.52 0.56 -1.36
C ALA A 82 13.21 -0.77 -2.06
N GLN A 83 12.76 -1.76 -1.29
CA GLN A 83 12.42 -3.04 -1.82
C GLN A 83 11.14 -2.77 -2.60
N LEU A 84 11.27 -2.70 -3.93
CA LEU A 84 10.25 -3.20 -4.83
C LEU A 84 10.04 -4.66 -4.41
N ARG A 85 9.30 -4.87 -3.32
CA ARG A 85 8.71 -6.15 -3.04
C ARG A 85 7.59 -6.22 -4.05
N ASP A 86 7.71 -7.17 -4.98
CA ASP A 86 6.61 -7.54 -5.85
C ASP A 86 5.47 -8.03 -4.94
N PHE A 87 4.66 -7.09 -4.48
CA PHE A 87 3.37 -7.38 -3.92
C PHE A 87 2.45 -7.58 -5.10
N ASP A 88 2.65 -8.70 -5.80
CA ASP A 88 1.71 -9.17 -6.79
C ASP A 88 0.39 -9.40 -6.06
N ILE A 89 -0.57 -8.51 -6.34
CA ILE A 89 -1.97 -8.66 -5.95
C ILE A 89 -2.65 -9.56 -6.96
#